data_AF-A0AAD8T5Y4-F1
#
_entry.id   AF-A0AAD8T5Y4-F1
#
_cell.length_a   1.000
_cell.length_b   1.000
_cell.length_c   1.000
_cell.angle_alpha   90.00
_cell.angle_beta   90.00
_cell.angle_gamma   90.00
#
_symmetry.space_group_name_H-M   'P 1'
#
loop_
_entity.id
_entity.type
_entity.pdbx_description
1 polymer ?
#
loop_
_entity_poly.entity_id
_entity_poly.type
_entity_poly.pdbx_seq_one_letter_code
_entity_poly.pdbx_strand_id
1 'polypeptide(L)'
;MEQWFARSRVLPRWPYVVVISSDVTWALGCDEQHWPDAIEEFRPERFEAGTRGAVVDLRGTDFELLPFGAGRRMCPGIAFGLASVELPLASLLLQFD
;
A
#
# COMPACT_ATOMS: atom_id res chain seq x y z
N MET A 1 -15.14 -16.21 3.82
CA MET A 1 -14.47 -14.90 3.84
C MET A 1 -15.42 -13.71 3.73
N GLU A 2 -16.74 -13.92 3.55
CA GLU A 2 -17.70 -12.81 3.35
C GLU A 2 -18.30 -12.18 4.63
N GLN A 3 -17.90 -12.62 5.83
CA GLN A 3 -18.59 -12.22 7.07
C GLN A 3 -17.90 -11.09 7.86
N TRP A 4 -16.78 -10.55 7.37
CA TRP A 4 -15.93 -9.63 8.15
C TRP A 4 -16.14 -8.15 7.88
N PHE A 5 -16.69 -7.76 6.71
CA PHE A 5 -16.67 -6.36 6.28
C PHE A 5 -17.84 -5.48 6.76
N ALA A 6 -18.92 -6.04 7.32
CA ALA A 6 -20.16 -5.26 7.54
C ALA A 6 -20.79 -5.38 8.95
N ARG A 7 -19.99 -5.32 10.02
CA ARG A 7 -20.53 -5.13 11.37
C ARG A 7 -19.87 -3.95 12.08
N SER A 8 -20.65 -2.90 12.31
CA SER A 8 -20.32 -1.88 13.31
C SER A 8 -20.18 -2.56 14.67
N ARG A 9 -18.94 -2.78 15.11
CA ARG A 9 -18.66 -3.42 16.39
C ARG A 9 -18.25 -2.32 17.36
N VAL A 10 -19.01 -2.16 18.45
CA VAL A 10 -18.61 -1.26 19.54
C VAL A 10 -17.34 -1.85 20.15
N LEU A 11 -16.24 -1.11 20.05
CA LEU A 11 -14.98 -1.54 20.62
C LEU A 11 -15.04 -1.41 22.15
N PRO A 12 -14.61 -2.43 22.92
CA PRO A 12 -14.55 -2.34 24.36
C PRO A 12 -13.56 -1.24 24.79
N ARG A 13 -13.71 -0.73 26.01
CA ARG A 13 -13.02 0.47 26.54
C ARG A 13 -11.49 0.34 26.71
N TRP A 14 -10.88 -0.71 26.19
CA TRP A 14 -9.42 -0.90 26.19
C TRP A 14 -8.83 -0.08 25.04
N PRO A 15 -7.82 0.78 25.29
CA PRO A 15 -7.46 1.86 24.37
C PRO A 15 -6.63 1.44 23.16
N TYR A 16 -6.35 0.15 22.96
CA TYR A 16 -5.51 -0.33 21.87
C TYR A 16 -6.33 -1.09 20.84
N VAL A 17 -6.50 -0.46 19.68
CA VAL A 17 -6.81 -1.19 18.44
C VAL A 17 -5.46 -1.47 17.79
N VAL A 18 -5.08 -2.73 17.72
CA VAL A 18 -3.88 -3.16 16.98
C VAL A 18 -4.34 -3.62 15.60
N VAL A 19 -4.02 -2.82 14.59
CA VAL A 19 -4.10 -3.26 13.20
C VAL A 19 -2.76 -3.95 12.91
N ILE A 20 -2.77 -5.27 12.77
CA ILE A 20 -1.59 -6.03 12.37
C ILE A 20 -1.33 -5.70 10.90
N SER A 21 -0.29 -4.91 10.62
CA SER A 21 -0.15 -4.27 9.30
C SER A 21 0.19 -5.25 8.19
N SER A 22 0.83 -6.38 8.48
CA SER A 22 1.27 -7.34 7.45
C SER A 22 0.09 -7.90 6.66
N ASP A 23 -1.00 -8.30 7.34
CA ASP A 23 -2.17 -8.85 6.67
C ASP A 23 -3.03 -7.75 6.02
N VAL A 24 -3.04 -6.57 6.62
CA VAL A 24 -3.86 -5.43 6.16
C VAL A 24 -3.24 -4.78 4.93
N THR A 25 -1.93 -4.54 4.90
CA THR A 25 -1.27 -3.96 3.74
C THR A 25 -1.34 -4.89 2.53
N TRP A 26 -1.18 -6.21 2.74
CA TRP A 26 -1.38 -7.20 1.69
C TRP A 26 -2.83 -7.21 1.18
N ALA A 27 -3.81 -7.28 2.09
CA ALA A 27 -5.22 -7.31 1.71
C ALA A 27 -5.64 -6.05 0.92
N LEU A 28 -5.11 -4.87 1.26
CA LEU A 28 -5.39 -3.62 0.54
C LEU A 28 -4.73 -3.59 -0.85
N GLY A 29 -3.47 -4.01 -0.95
CA GLY A 29 -2.74 -4.07 -2.22
C GLY A 29 -3.24 -5.16 -3.17
N CYS A 30 -3.98 -6.14 -2.65
CA CYS A 30 -4.54 -7.27 -3.40
C CYS A 30 -6.07 -7.29 -3.41
N ASP A 31 -6.73 -6.16 -3.16
CA ASP A 31 -8.18 -6.05 -3.23
C ASP A 31 -8.63 -5.86 -4.70
N GLU A 32 -9.30 -6.86 -5.26
CA GLU A 32 -9.83 -6.84 -6.63
C GLU A 32 -10.81 -5.67 -6.89
N GLN A 33 -11.46 -5.14 -5.85
CA GLN A 33 -12.36 -3.98 -6.00
C GLN A 33 -11.61 -2.70 -6.36
N HIS A 34 -10.37 -2.58 -5.86
CA HIS A 34 -9.51 -1.42 -6.06
C HIS A 34 -8.45 -1.67 -7.15
N TRP A 35 -8.02 -2.93 -7.30
CA TRP A 35 -6.96 -3.39 -8.21
C TRP A 35 -7.45 -4.57 -9.06
N PRO A 36 -8.39 -4.36 -10.00
CA PRO A 36 -9.02 -5.45 -10.78
C PRO A 36 -8.07 -6.15 -11.75
N ASP A 37 -6.99 -5.47 -12.14
CA ASP A 37 -5.99 -5.99 -13.07
C ASP A 37 -4.98 -6.86 -12.31
N ALA A 38 -5.21 -8.18 -12.34
CA ALA A 38 -4.28 -9.24 -11.91
C ALA A 38 -3.42 -8.85 -10.69
N ILE A 39 -3.99 -8.94 -9.49
CA ILE A 39 -3.35 -8.64 -8.19
C ILE A 39 -2.06 -9.45 -7.95
N GLU A 40 -1.89 -10.59 -8.62
CA GLU A 40 -0.72 -11.46 -8.53
C GLU A 40 0.34 -11.15 -9.62
N GLU A 41 0.02 -10.26 -10.56
CA GLU A 41 0.91 -9.90 -11.67
C GLU A 41 1.62 -8.57 -11.40
N PHE A 42 2.94 -8.56 -11.58
CA PHE A 42 3.70 -7.32 -11.56
C PHE A 42 3.40 -6.49 -12.81
N ARG A 43 2.58 -5.44 -12.66
CA ARG A 43 2.27 -4.46 -13.72
C ARG A 43 2.55 -3.04 -13.25
N PRO A 44 3.73 -2.47 -13.54
CA PRO A 44 4.06 -1.10 -13.14
C PRO A 44 3.19 -0.05 -13.85
N GLU A 45 2.65 -0.35 -15.04
CA GLU A 45 1.84 0.55 -15.87
C GLU A 45 0.56 1.01 -15.16
N ARG A 46 0.10 0.25 -14.16
CA ARG A 46 -1.07 0.60 -13.34
C ARG A 46 -0.90 1.89 -12.54
N PHE A 47 0.32 2.43 -12.45
CA PHE A 47 0.67 3.69 -11.79
C PHE A 47 1.01 4.82 -12.78
N GLU A 48 0.83 4.61 -14.08
CA GLU A 48 1.09 5.64 -15.11
C GLU A 48 -0.01 6.69 -15.21
N ALA A 49 0.33 7.87 -15.74
CA ALA A 49 -0.60 8.98 -15.89
C ALA A 49 -1.88 8.58 -16.67
N GLY A 50 -3.04 8.96 -16.12
CA GLY A 50 -4.35 8.61 -16.70
C GLY A 50 -4.94 7.29 -16.17
N THR A 51 -4.21 6.56 -15.32
CA THR A 51 -4.72 5.38 -14.61
C THR A 51 -5.16 5.72 -13.18
N ARG A 52 -5.85 4.78 -12.51
CA ARG A 52 -6.22 4.92 -11.09
C ARG A 52 -5.00 4.98 -10.18
N GLY A 53 -3.95 4.19 -10.45
CA GLY A 53 -2.77 4.17 -9.57
C GLY A 53 -1.97 5.47 -9.59
N ALA A 54 -2.05 6.28 -10.65
CA ALA A 54 -1.33 7.55 -10.73
C ALA A 54 -1.79 8.61 -9.70
N VAL A 55 -2.99 8.48 -9.15
CA VAL A 55 -3.51 9.41 -8.12
C VAL A 55 -3.30 8.90 -6.70
N VAL A 56 -2.80 7.67 -6.52
CA VAL A 56 -2.62 7.04 -5.20
C VAL A 56 -1.42 7.65 -4.46
N ASP A 57 -1.66 8.20 -3.28
CA ASP A 57 -0.62 8.80 -2.44
C ASP A 57 -0.03 7.82 -1.42
N LEU A 58 1.27 7.55 -1.58
CA LEU A 58 2.06 6.71 -0.68
C LEU A 58 2.20 7.28 0.75
N ARG A 59 1.81 8.53 0.98
CA ARG A 59 1.84 9.17 2.32
C ARG A 59 0.64 8.79 3.19
N GLY A 60 -0.17 7.82 2.77
CA GLY A 60 -1.24 7.24 3.58
C GLY A 60 -2.44 8.17 3.75
N THR A 61 -2.69 9.02 2.76
CA THR A 61 -3.97 9.74 2.61
C THR A 61 -5.01 8.87 1.89
N ASP A 62 -4.55 8.00 0.98
CA ASP A 62 -5.36 6.99 0.32
C ASP A 62 -5.18 5.61 0.99
N PHE A 63 -6.30 4.99 1.36
CA PHE A 63 -6.30 3.71 2.05
C PHE A 63 -6.28 2.51 1.10
N GLU A 64 -6.17 2.74 -0.20
CA GLU A 64 -6.06 1.68 -1.22
C GLU A 64 -4.65 1.07 -1.27
N LEU A 65 -3.64 1.79 -0.77
CA LEU A 65 -2.25 1.34 -0.73
C LEU A 65 -1.51 1.98 0.45
N LEU A 66 -1.06 1.17 1.41
CA LEU A 66 -0.38 1.65 2.63
C LEU A 66 0.99 0.97 2.86
N PRO A 67 1.97 1.15 1.97
CA PRO A 67 3.26 0.46 2.06
C PRO A 67 4.10 0.98 3.22
N PHE A 68 3.84 2.22 3.66
CA PHE A 68 4.51 2.88 4.77
C PHE A 68 3.57 3.18 5.94
N GLY A 69 2.37 2.60 5.94
CA GLY A 69 1.31 2.90 6.90
C GLY A 69 0.67 4.29 6.70
N ALA A 70 -0.14 4.71 7.66
CA ALA A 70 -0.87 5.98 7.60
C ALA A 70 -0.92 6.69 8.97
N GLY A 71 -1.22 7.99 8.94
CA GLY A 71 -1.46 8.82 10.11
C GLY A 71 -0.21 9.05 10.97
N ARG A 72 -0.39 9.34 12.27
CA ARG A 72 0.70 9.74 13.18
C ARG A 72 1.76 8.66 13.45
N ARG A 73 1.51 7.43 13.02
CA ARG A 73 2.42 6.28 13.17
C ARG A 73 2.95 5.79 11.83
N MET A 74 2.75 6.56 10.75
CA MET A 74 3.36 6.27 9.45
C MET A 74 4.88 6.23 9.55
N CYS A 75 5.51 5.48 8.66
CA CYS A 75 6.96 5.38 8.60
C CYS A 75 7.56 6.77 8.38
N PRO A 76 8.45 7.26 9.26
CA PRO A 76 9.13 8.54 9.04
C PRO A 76 10.19 8.46 7.92
N GLY A 77 10.57 7.25 7.50
CA GLY A 77 11.62 6.98 6.52
C GLY A 77 11.15 6.81 5.08
N ILE A 78 9.96 7.29 4.69
CA ILE A 78 9.40 7.08 3.33
C ILE A 78 10.38 7.52 2.24
N ALA A 79 10.89 8.77 2.33
CA ALA A 79 11.82 9.29 1.34
C ALA A 79 13.12 8.48 1.25
N PHE A 80 13.62 8.01 2.39
CA PHE A 80 14.80 7.15 2.44
C PHE A 80 14.52 5.77 1.81
N GLY A 81 13.36 5.18 2.11
CA GLY A 81 12.92 3.91 1.52
C GLY A 81 12.80 3.98 0.00
N LEU A 82 12.18 5.04 -0.52
CA LEU A 82 12.07 5.27 -1.97
C LEU A 82 13.46 5.42 -2.61
N ALA A 83 14.31 6.29 -2.08
CA ALA A 83 15.67 6.47 -2.60
C ALA A 83 16.51 5.19 -2.57
N SER A 84 16.31 4.35 -1.54
CA SER A 84 16.99 3.06 -1.40
C SER A 84 16.57 2.02 -2.44
N VAL A 85 15.41 2.18 -3.09
CA VAL A 85 14.94 1.31 -4.18
C VAL A 85 15.25 1.94 -5.54
N GLU A 86 14.92 3.21 -5.72
CA GLU A 86 15.06 3.92 -7.00
C GLU A 86 16.52 4.03 -7.45
N LEU A 87 17.45 4.40 -6.57
CA LEU A 87 18.84 4.60 -6.95
C LEU A 87 19.53 3.29 -7.38
N PRO A 88 19.45 2.19 -6.61
CA PRO A 88 20.02 0.92 -7.06
C PRO A 88 19.33 0.39 -8.32
N LEU A 89 17.99 0.52 -8.44
CA LEU A 89 17.26 0.07 -9.62
C LEU A 89 17.71 0.82 -10.88
N ALA A 90 17.81 2.16 -10.82
CA ALA A 90 18.31 2.97 -11.93
C ALA A 90 19.76 2.61 -12.29
N SER A 91 20.62 2.36 -11.28
CA SER A 91 21.99 1.93 -11.51
C SER A 91 22.05 0.57 -12.20
N LEU A 92 21.20 -0.38 -11.79
CA LEU A 92 21.13 -1.72 -12.40
C LEU A 92 20.71 -1.64 -13.86
N LEU A 93 19.62 -0.90 -14.16
CA LEU A 93 19.11 -0.73 -15.52
C LEU A 93 20.09 -0.01 -16.46
N LEU A 94 20.97 0.84 -15.93
CA LEU A 94 21.96 1.56 -16.73
C LEU A 94 23.23 0.75 -17.00
N GLN A 95 23.63 -0.11 -16.05
CA GLN A 95 24.95 -0.75 -16.06
C GLN A 95 24.91 -2.23 -16.47
N PHE A 96 23.74 -2.87 -16.38
CA PHE A 96 23.56 -4.29 -16.66
C PHE A 96 22.48 -4.48 -17.72
N ASP A 97 22.71 -5.47 -18.58
CA ASP A 97 21.78 -5.99 -19.60
C ASP A 97 21.65 -7.50 -19.39
#